data_AF-A0A9Q0QTL9-F1
#
_entry.id   AF-A0A9Q0QTL9-F1
#
_cell.length_a   1.000
_cell.length_b   1.000
_cell.length_c   1.000
_cell.angle_alpha   90.00
_cell.angle_beta   90.00
_cell.angle_gamma   90.00
#
_symmetry.space_group_name_H-M   'P 1'
#
loop_
_entity.id
_entity.type
_entity.pdbx_description
1 polymer ?
#
loop_
_entity_poly.entity_id
_entity_poly.type
_entity_poly.pdbx_seq_one_letter_code
_entity_poly.pdbx_strand_id
1 'polypeptide(L)'
;MEDIDIPSYFLCPISLEIMRDPVTMSSGITFDRESIEKWIYTNKNSTCPITRQPLSDTDLTPNHTLRRLIQAWCTLNASDGVERFPTPKPPVDKAQIIKLLNDGKSQEHQIMRCLKSLKSIANESERNKRCLESAGAVEFLASIVTNECSTSSDEALDILYHLQISETGFKNLITRNGDFIGTLMRVLQHGSYQSRGYATLLLKSMYEIADPIYMMNMRVEQFVQIVNVLSDQISQQASIAALQLMIELCPWGRNKVKAVEAGAVEVLIEVLIEKTEKRVCEMVLMLLDQLCRCAEGRARLLSHGAGIAVVSKKILRVSHVGSERGVKILTSISRFSATSNVLQEMMVVGVVTKLCLVLQVDCSPKTKEKAKEILRLHSTVWKNSSCIPVHLLSFYPSS
;
A
#
# COMPACT_ATOMS: atom_id res chain seq x y z
N MET A 1 6.43 31.68 -40.49
CA MET A 1 7.50 31.00 -39.75
C MET A 1 7.52 29.61 -40.32
N GLU A 2 8.59 29.26 -41.03
CA GLU A 2 8.77 27.88 -41.52
C GLU A 2 8.90 26.99 -40.28
N ASP A 3 8.05 25.96 -40.18
CA ASP A 3 8.19 24.95 -39.15
C ASP A 3 9.56 24.29 -39.34
N ILE A 4 10.42 24.38 -38.33
CA ILE A 4 11.76 23.78 -38.34
C ILE A 4 11.59 22.27 -38.51
N ASP A 5 12.07 21.72 -39.62
CA ASP A 5 12.03 20.29 -39.86
C ASP A 5 13.05 19.58 -38.97
N ILE A 6 12.55 18.94 -37.90
CA ILE A 6 13.37 18.19 -36.96
C ILE A 6 13.79 16.88 -37.63
N PRO A 7 15.10 16.59 -37.79
CA PRO A 7 15.54 15.34 -38.38
C PRO A 7 14.97 14.13 -37.63
N SER A 8 14.33 13.22 -38.36
CA SER A 8 13.60 12.07 -37.77
C SER A 8 14.47 11.18 -36.88
N TYR A 9 15.78 11.10 -37.15
CA TYR A 9 16.75 10.35 -36.35
C TYR A 9 17.11 11.01 -35.01
N PHE A 10 16.62 12.22 -34.73
CA PHE A 10 16.69 12.85 -33.40
C PHE A 10 15.46 12.55 -32.55
N LEU A 11 14.38 12.04 -33.14
CA LEU A 11 13.13 11.77 -32.45
C LEU A 11 13.17 10.41 -31.76
N CYS A 12 12.70 10.36 -30.53
CA CYS A 12 12.54 9.11 -29.80
C CYS A 12 11.42 8.28 -30.44
N PRO A 13 11.64 6.99 -30.76
CA PRO A 13 10.58 6.14 -31.34
C PRO A 13 9.38 5.89 -30.43
N ILE A 14 9.47 6.21 -29.13
CA ILE A 14 8.37 6.06 -28.15
C ILE A 14 7.59 7.36 -28.00
N SER A 15 8.26 8.46 -27.66
CA SER A 15 7.58 9.74 -27.38
C SER A 15 7.35 10.58 -28.63
N LEU A 16 8.07 10.31 -29.73
CA LEU A 16 8.11 11.12 -30.94
C LEU A 16 8.63 12.55 -30.71
N GLU A 17 9.27 12.80 -29.56
CA GLU A 17 9.94 14.06 -29.21
C GLU A 17 11.47 13.94 -29.40
N ILE A 18 12.17 15.07 -29.49
CA ILE A 18 13.64 15.10 -29.57
C ILE A 18 14.23 14.39 -28.33
N MET A 19 15.15 13.46 -28.57
CA MET A 19 15.87 12.76 -27.51
C MET A 19 16.77 13.72 -26.73
N ARG A 20 16.52 13.86 -25.42
CA ARG A 20 17.34 14.67 -24.51
C ARG A 20 18.54 13.88 -24.01
N ASP A 21 18.32 12.61 -23.71
CA ASP A 21 19.35 11.65 -23.33
C ASP A 21 19.26 10.38 -24.21
N PRO A 22 19.86 10.39 -25.42
CA PRO A 22 19.79 9.25 -26.31
C PRO A 22 20.59 8.06 -25.76
N VAL A 23 19.92 6.92 -25.66
CA VAL A 23 20.46 5.63 -25.21
C VAL A 23 20.13 4.51 -26.19
N THR A 24 21.12 3.68 -26.48
CA THR A 24 21.01 2.57 -27.41
C THR A 24 20.82 1.27 -26.63
N MET A 25 19.77 0.52 -27.01
CA MET A 25 19.52 -0.83 -26.50
C MET A 25 20.42 -1.86 -27.20
N SER A 26 20.48 -3.08 -26.66
CA SER A 26 21.12 -4.23 -27.31
C SER A 26 20.58 -4.54 -28.71
N SER A 27 19.34 -4.14 -29.03
CA SER A 27 18.75 -4.22 -30.36
C SER A 27 19.34 -3.23 -31.38
N GLY A 28 20.20 -2.31 -30.94
CA GLY A 28 20.78 -1.24 -31.77
C GLY A 28 19.88 -0.01 -31.94
N ILE A 29 18.64 -0.05 -31.45
CA ILE A 29 17.70 1.08 -31.53
C ILE A 29 17.99 2.07 -30.41
N THR A 30 17.97 3.36 -30.75
CA THR A 30 18.20 4.46 -29.80
C THR A 30 16.88 5.11 -29.40
N PHE A 31 16.71 5.34 -28.10
CA PHE A 31 15.55 5.97 -27.50
C PHE A 31 16.00 7.11 -26.59
N ASP A 32 15.06 7.99 -26.20
CA ASP A 32 15.27 8.84 -25.04
C ASP A 32 15.25 7.97 -23.76
N ARG A 33 16.20 8.20 -22.85
CA ARG A 33 16.37 7.43 -21.62
C ARG A 33 15.09 7.37 -20.80
N GLU A 34 14.43 8.50 -20.56
CA GLU A 34 13.24 8.56 -19.69
C GLU A 34 12.11 7.70 -20.27
N SER A 35 11.94 7.78 -21.59
CA SER A 35 10.90 7.05 -22.31
C SER A 35 11.12 5.53 -22.26
N ILE A 36 12.35 5.07 -22.49
CA ILE A 36 12.65 3.63 -22.47
C ILE A 36 12.71 3.07 -21.04
N GLU A 37 13.20 3.83 -20.07
CA GLU A 37 13.20 3.41 -18.66
C GLU A 37 11.76 3.28 -18.14
N LYS A 38 10.86 4.21 -18.48
CA LYS A 38 9.44 4.10 -18.14
C LYS A 38 8.79 2.87 -18.77
N TRP A 39 9.13 2.55 -20.01
CA TRP A 39 8.64 1.33 -20.68
C TRP A 39 9.08 0.04 -19.98
N ILE A 40 10.38 -0.08 -19.66
CA ILE A 40 10.95 -1.30 -19.08
C ILE A 40 10.54 -1.44 -17.60
N TYR A 41 10.73 -0.38 -16.80
CA TYR A 41 10.66 -0.47 -15.34
C TYR A 41 9.29 -0.08 -14.79
N THR A 42 8.69 1.01 -15.28
CA THR A 42 7.38 1.45 -14.79
C THR A 42 6.24 0.58 -15.34
N ASN A 43 6.25 0.31 -16.65
CA ASN A 43 5.22 -0.51 -17.29
C ASN A 43 5.51 -2.01 -17.21
N LYS A 44 6.69 -2.41 -16.71
CA LYS A 44 7.14 -3.80 -16.56
C LYS A 44 7.12 -4.60 -17.88
N ASN A 45 7.44 -3.95 -19.00
CA ASN A 45 7.50 -4.62 -20.30
C ASN A 45 8.88 -5.28 -20.49
N SER A 46 8.87 -6.56 -20.88
CA SER A 46 10.08 -7.35 -21.15
C SER A 46 10.45 -7.43 -22.63
N THR A 47 9.87 -6.58 -23.47
CA THR A 47 10.06 -6.58 -24.93
C THR A 47 10.51 -5.21 -25.44
N CYS A 48 11.26 -5.20 -26.54
CA CYS A 48 11.62 -3.97 -27.22
C CYS A 48 10.36 -3.30 -27.81
N PRO A 49 10.15 -1.99 -27.61
CA PRO A 49 8.97 -1.27 -28.12
C PRO A 49 8.76 -1.38 -29.63
N ILE A 50 9.86 -1.48 -30.39
CA ILE A 50 9.84 -1.48 -31.85
C ILE A 50 9.92 -2.91 -32.41
N THR A 51 10.94 -3.68 -32.03
CA THR A 51 11.13 -5.03 -32.60
C THR A 51 10.21 -6.08 -31.99
N ARG A 52 9.57 -5.77 -30.85
CA ARG A 52 8.75 -6.70 -30.04
C ARG A 52 9.49 -7.97 -29.61
N GLN A 53 10.81 -8.00 -29.75
CA GLN A 53 11.63 -9.12 -29.31
C GLN A 53 11.86 -9.03 -27.79
N PRO A 54 11.97 -10.18 -27.11
CA PRO A 54 12.29 -10.22 -25.68
C PRO A 54 13.66 -9.61 -25.42
N LEU A 55 13.76 -8.81 -24.37
CA LEU A 55 15.00 -8.17 -23.94
C LEU A 55 15.85 -9.22 -23.21
N SER A 56 16.99 -9.59 -23.82
CA SER A 56 17.99 -10.44 -23.18
C SER A 56 18.76 -9.69 -22.09
N ASP A 57 18.87 -8.37 -22.23
CA ASP A 57 19.53 -7.45 -21.29
C ASP A 57 18.81 -6.10 -21.28
N THR A 58 18.74 -5.45 -20.11
CA THR A 58 18.17 -4.11 -19.89
C THR A 58 19.23 -3.00 -19.87
N ASP A 59 20.49 -3.34 -20.16
CA ASP A 59 21.57 -2.38 -20.22
C ASP A 59 21.39 -1.37 -21.36
N LEU A 60 21.35 -0.10 -20.96
CA LEU A 60 21.16 1.06 -21.85
C LEU A 60 22.51 1.75 -22.05
N THR A 61 23.06 1.63 -23.25
CA THR A 61 24.35 2.23 -23.61
C THR A 61 24.13 3.70 -24.02
N PRO A 62 24.74 4.69 -23.34
CA PRO A 62 24.60 6.09 -23.74
C PRO A 62 25.15 6.34 -25.16
N ASN A 63 24.34 6.96 -26.03
CA ASN A 63 24.79 7.35 -27.37
C ASN A 63 25.32 8.78 -27.36
N HIS A 64 26.56 8.93 -26.92
CA HIS A 64 27.21 10.25 -26.80
C HIS A 64 27.35 10.97 -28.15
N THR A 65 27.55 10.23 -29.25
CA THR A 65 27.64 10.80 -30.59
C THR A 65 26.33 11.45 -31.01
N LEU A 66 25.21 10.72 -30.91
CA LEU A 66 23.89 11.25 -31.23
C LEU A 66 23.52 12.43 -30.34
N ARG A 67 23.85 12.36 -29.04
CA ARG A 67 23.63 13.48 -28.12
C ARG A 67 24.36 14.74 -28.57
N ARG A 68 25.64 14.61 -28.97
CA ARG A 68 26.42 15.76 -29.47
C ARG A 68 25.83 16.33 -30.76
N LEU A 69 25.35 15.48 -31.66
CA LEU A 69 24.69 15.91 -32.90
C LEU A 69 23.38 16.67 -32.61
N ILE A 70 22.54 16.16 -31.72
CA ILE A 70 21.30 16.83 -31.29
C ILE A 70 21.63 18.19 -30.66
N GLN A 71 22.60 18.25 -29.74
CA GLN A 71 22.99 19.51 -29.10
C GLN A 71 23.56 20.53 -30.11
N ALA A 72 24.35 20.08 -31.08
CA ALA A 72 24.85 20.94 -32.15
C ALA A 72 23.71 21.48 -33.02
N TRP A 73 22.75 20.63 -33.38
CA TRP A 73 21.55 21.02 -34.11
C TRP A 73 20.71 22.03 -33.33
N CYS A 74 20.46 21.82 -32.03
CA CYS A 74 19.77 22.81 -31.19
C CYS A 74 20.49 24.15 -31.15
N THR A 75 21.84 24.14 -31.12
CA THR A 75 22.65 25.37 -31.11
C THR A 75 22.53 26.13 -32.43
N LEU A 76 22.48 25.42 -33.57
CA LEU A 76 22.32 26.04 -34.89
C LEU A 76 20.94 26.65 -35.11
N ASN A 77 19.90 26.07 -34.51
CA ASN A 77 18.50 26.52 -34.63
C ASN A 77 18.04 27.35 -33.42
N ALA A 78 18.97 27.85 -32.60
CA ALA A 78 18.65 28.63 -31.41
C ALA A 78 17.96 29.96 -31.74
N SER A 79 18.27 30.56 -32.90
CA SER A 79 17.60 31.75 -33.43
C SER A 79 16.12 31.54 -33.70
N ASP A 80 15.74 30.29 -33.98
CA ASP A 80 14.39 29.90 -34.38
C ASP A 80 13.59 29.35 -33.18
N GLY A 81 14.08 29.57 -31.96
CA GLY A 81 13.41 29.21 -30.71
C GLY A 81 13.71 27.81 -30.19
N VAL A 82 14.67 27.08 -30.80
CA VAL A 82 15.07 25.75 -30.30
C VAL A 82 15.98 25.89 -29.09
N GLU A 83 15.49 25.51 -27.92
CA GLU A 83 16.30 25.48 -26.71
C GLU A 83 17.30 24.32 -26.70
N ARG A 84 18.52 24.61 -26.24
CA ARG A 84 19.53 23.59 -26.03
C ARG A 84 19.25 22.82 -24.74
N PHE A 85 19.10 21.51 -24.85
CA PHE A 85 18.98 20.65 -23.67
C PHE A 85 20.29 20.59 -22.88
N PRO A 86 20.25 20.75 -21.55
CA PRO A 86 21.44 20.60 -20.71
C PRO A 86 21.98 19.17 -20.79
N THR A 87 23.30 19.02 -20.74
CA THR A 87 23.92 17.70 -20.70
C THR A 87 23.51 17.01 -19.39
N PRO A 88 22.92 15.79 -19.45
CA PRO A 88 22.62 15.03 -18.25
C PRO A 88 23.89 14.83 -17.41
N LYS A 89 23.80 14.98 -16.08
CA LYS A 89 24.92 14.70 -15.19
C LYS A 89 25.40 13.26 -15.44
N PRO A 90 26.72 13.00 -15.39
CA PRO A 90 27.23 11.63 -15.51
C PRO A 90 26.58 10.76 -14.42
N PRO A 91 26.14 9.54 -14.75
CA PRO A 91 25.53 8.64 -13.79
C PRO A 91 26.51 8.37 -12.64
N VAL A 92 25.99 8.30 -11.43
CA VAL A 92 26.81 8.06 -10.23
C VAL A 92 27.43 6.67 -10.33
N ASP A 93 28.74 6.61 -10.15
CA ASP A 93 29.49 5.36 -10.21
C ASP A 93 29.36 4.56 -8.89
N LYS A 94 29.31 3.24 -9.01
CA LYS A 94 29.19 2.32 -7.86
C LYS A 94 30.34 2.51 -6.88
N ALA A 95 31.57 2.75 -7.36
CA ALA A 95 32.72 2.98 -6.48
C ALA A 95 32.59 4.28 -5.67
N GLN A 96 31.99 5.32 -6.25
CA GLN A 96 31.73 6.58 -5.55
C GLN A 96 30.70 6.38 -4.43
N ILE A 97 29.65 5.60 -4.67
CA ILE A 97 28.66 5.25 -3.64
C ILE A 97 29.32 4.46 -2.52
N ILE A 98 30.09 3.42 -2.84
CA ILE A 98 30.78 2.60 -1.82
C ILE A 98 31.70 3.47 -0.96
N LYS A 99 32.44 4.39 -1.58
CA LYS A 99 33.27 5.35 -0.85
C LYS A 99 32.42 6.21 0.10
N LEU A 100 31.32 6.79 -0.40
CA LEU A 100 30.39 7.60 0.40
C LEU A 100 29.82 6.81 1.61
N LEU A 101 29.48 5.54 1.41
CA LEU A 101 28.99 4.67 2.49
C LEU A 101 30.09 4.40 3.54
N ASN A 102 31.33 4.16 3.11
CA ASN A 102 32.45 3.91 4.02
C ASN A 102 32.84 5.17 4.81
N ASP A 103 32.83 6.34 4.16
CA ASP A 103 33.06 7.63 4.83
C ASP A 103 31.98 7.86 5.91
N GLY A 104 30.72 7.54 5.61
CA GLY A 104 29.61 7.62 6.55
C GLY A 104 29.71 6.66 7.75
N LYS A 105 30.32 5.48 7.59
CA LYS A 105 30.56 4.53 8.69
C LYS A 105 31.65 4.98 9.65
N SER A 106 32.55 5.86 9.21
CA SER A 106 33.79 6.15 9.93
C SER A 106 33.59 7.15 11.07
N GLN A 107 32.66 8.10 10.92
CA GLN A 107 32.45 9.20 11.87
C GLN A 107 30.96 9.55 11.98
N GLU A 108 30.45 9.63 13.20
CA GLU A 108 29.02 9.88 13.50
C GLU A 108 28.50 11.20 12.88
N HIS A 109 29.30 12.27 12.93
CA HIS A 109 28.94 13.56 12.33
C HIS A 109 28.90 13.54 10.78
N GLN A 110 29.50 12.54 10.13
CA GLN A 110 29.44 12.37 8.67
C GLN A 110 28.21 11.62 8.20
N ILE A 111 27.51 10.89 9.09
CA ILE A 111 26.31 10.11 8.74
C ILE A 111 25.27 11.02 8.09
N MET A 112 24.93 12.15 8.71
CA MET A 112 23.92 13.06 8.15
C MET A 112 24.32 13.66 6.80
N ARG A 113 25.61 13.91 6.58
CA ARG A 113 26.10 14.38 5.27
C ARG A 113 25.96 13.26 4.22
N CYS A 114 26.33 12.04 4.59
CA CYS A 114 26.15 10.86 3.75
C CYS A 114 24.67 10.65 3.39
N LEU A 115 23.76 10.66 4.36
CA LEU A 115 22.31 10.52 4.14
C LEU A 115 21.76 11.59 3.17
N LYS A 116 22.13 12.86 3.36
CA LYS A 116 21.74 13.94 2.44
C LYS A 116 22.24 13.71 1.01
N SER A 117 23.48 13.22 0.86
CA SER A 117 24.03 12.87 -0.45
C SER A 117 23.31 11.66 -1.06
N LEU A 118 23.04 10.61 -0.29
CA LEU A 118 22.29 9.43 -0.75
C LEU A 118 20.88 9.82 -1.22
N LYS A 119 20.19 10.68 -0.47
CA LYS A 119 18.87 11.20 -0.85
C LYS A 119 18.91 12.00 -2.14
N SER A 120 19.89 12.89 -2.30
CA SER A 120 20.08 13.63 -3.54
C SER A 120 20.31 12.68 -4.73
N ILE A 121 21.13 11.65 -4.56
CA ILE A 121 21.43 10.66 -5.61
C ILE A 121 20.17 9.85 -5.97
N ALA A 122 19.42 9.40 -4.96
CA ALA A 122 18.20 8.62 -5.14
C ALA A 122 17.09 9.41 -5.87
N ASN A 123 16.99 10.72 -5.61
CA ASN A 123 15.99 11.59 -6.23
C ASN A 123 16.31 11.97 -7.69
N GLU A 124 17.54 11.76 -8.15
CA GLU A 124 17.94 12.11 -9.52
C GLU A 124 17.43 11.12 -10.59
N SER A 125 17.41 9.82 -10.31
CA SER A 125 16.91 8.82 -11.28
C SER A 125 16.64 7.44 -10.66
N GLU A 126 15.78 6.66 -11.30
CA GLU A 126 15.50 5.27 -10.93
C GLU A 126 16.71 4.35 -11.14
N ARG A 127 17.57 4.68 -12.11
CA ARG A 127 18.88 4.04 -12.29
C ARG A 127 19.78 4.24 -11.07
N ASN A 128 19.80 5.45 -10.50
CA ASN A 128 20.60 5.73 -9.31
C ASN A 128 20.11 4.93 -8.10
N LYS A 129 18.79 4.78 -7.90
CA LYS A 129 18.25 3.94 -6.81
C LYS A 129 18.70 2.48 -6.92
N ARG A 130 18.64 1.90 -8.11
CA ARG A 130 19.16 0.53 -8.37
C ARG A 130 20.67 0.44 -8.15
N CYS A 131 21.41 1.48 -8.54
CA CYS A 131 22.86 1.54 -8.29
C CYS A 131 23.15 1.58 -6.78
N LEU A 132 22.42 2.39 -6.02
CA LEU A 132 22.50 2.49 -4.55
C LEU A 132 22.23 1.14 -3.89
N GLU A 133 21.15 0.45 -4.28
CA GLU A 133 20.83 -0.90 -3.79
C GLU A 133 21.96 -1.89 -4.10
N SER A 134 22.44 -1.93 -5.34
CA SER A 134 23.53 -2.83 -5.75
C SER A 134 24.88 -2.54 -5.05
N ALA A 135 25.05 -1.32 -4.53
CA ALA A 135 26.22 -0.86 -3.80
C ALA A 135 26.15 -1.15 -2.29
N GLY A 136 25.03 -1.71 -1.79
CA GLY A 136 24.83 -2.02 -0.38
C GLY A 136 24.29 -0.86 0.46
N ALA A 137 23.66 0.14 -0.18
CA ALA A 137 23.07 1.27 0.54
C ALA A 137 21.90 0.85 1.42
N VAL A 138 21.14 -0.18 1.03
CA VAL A 138 19.98 -0.68 1.79
C VAL A 138 20.42 -1.26 3.13
N GLU A 139 21.45 -2.11 3.13
CA GLU A 139 22.05 -2.68 4.34
C GLU A 139 22.62 -1.59 5.24
N PHE A 140 23.30 -0.59 4.66
CA PHE A 140 23.84 0.54 5.42
C PHE A 140 22.73 1.35 6.10
N LEU A 141 21.69 1.74 5.37
CA LEU A 141 20.58 2.49 5.94
C LEU A 141 19.83 1.68 7.01
N ALA A 142 19.61 0.38 6.78
CA ALA A 142 18.98 -0.50 7.76
C ALA A 142 19.81 -0.61 9.06
N SER A 143 21.14 -0.61 8.95
CA SER A 143 22.03 -0.60 10.12
C SER A 143 21.89 0.69 10.96
N ILE A 144 21.73 1.85 10.31
CA ILE A 144 21.49 3.14 10.99
C ILE A 144 20.16 3.09 11.75
N VAL A 145 19.09 2.66 11.09
CA VAL A 145 17.75 2.56 11.70
C VAL A 145 17.74 1.57 12.88
N THR A 146 18.60 0.55 12.87
CA THR A 146 18.66 -0.46 13.95
C THR A 146 19.40 0.04 15.18
N ASN A 147 20.43 0.87 15.00
CA ASN A 147 21.35 1.26 16.05
C ASN A 147 20.87 2.47 16.87
N GLU A 148 20.03 3.34 16.30
CA GLU A 148 19.64 4.61 16.94
C GLU A 148 18.15 4.93 16.75
N CYS A 149 17.57 5.60 17.75
CA CYS A 149 16.31 6.33 17.62
C CYS A 149 16.65 7.83 17.65
N SER A 150 17.20 8.33 16.53
CA SER A 150 17.74 9.69 16.40
C SER A 150 17.25 10.35 15.12
N THR A 151 17.65 11.60 14.87
CA THR A 151 17.33 12.27 13.60
C THR A 151 17.96 11.58 12.39
N SER A 152 19.04 10.82 12.59
CA SER A 152 19.68 10.03 11.53
C SER A 152 18.86 8.81 11.15
N SER A 153 18.19 8.16 12.11
CA SER A 153 17.32 7.01 11.84
C SER A 153 16.07 7.42 11.07
N ASP A 154 15.49 8.57 11.39
CA ASP A 154 14.32 9.10 10.68
C ASP A 154 14.65 9.41 9.21
N GLU A 155 15.77 10.08 8.96
CA GLU A 155 16.24 10.36 7.59
C GLU A 155 16.63 9.08 6.84
N ALA A 156 17.27 8.12 7.49
CA ALA A 156 17.62 6.84 6.88
C ALA A 156 16.37 6.03 6.49
N LEU A 157 15.33 6.05 7.32
CA LEU A 157 14.06 5.37 7.06
C LEU A 157 13.29 6.01 5.90
N ASP A 158 13.29 7.34 5.82
CA ASP A 158 12.74 8.09 4.70
C ASP A 158 13.41 7.69 3.37
N ILE A 159 14.75 7.62 3.37
CA ILE A 159 15.50 7.20 2.18
C ILE A 159 15.19 5.75 1.82
N LEU A 160 15.18 4.83 2.79
CA LEU A 160 14.85 3.42 2.56
C LEU A 160 13.51 3.23 1.87
N TYR A 161 12.49 3.97 2.32
CA TYR A 161 11.17 3.90 1.70
C TYR A 161 11.18 4.42 0.25
N HIS A 162 11.85 5.56 -0.02
CA HIS A 162 11.89 6.15 -1.36
C HIS A 162 12.84 5.44 -2.34
N LEU A 163 13.72 4.57 -1.86
CA LEU A 163 14.60 3.74 -2.69
C LEU A 163 13.84 2.69 -3.52
N GLN A 164 12.57 2.38 -3.20
CA GLN A 164 11.79 1.36 -3.90
C GLN A 164 12.53 0.01 -3.98
N ILE A 165 12.95 -0.47 -2.81
CA ILE A 165 13.76 -1.68 -2.64
C ILE A 165 13.17 -2.86 -3.40
N SER A 166 14.02 -3.60 -4.11
CA SER A 166 13.62 -4.78 -4.87
C SER A 166 13.16 -5.94 -3.95
N GLU A 167 12.47 -6.93 -4.52
CA GLU A 167 12.08 -8.14 -3.77
C GLU A 167 13.29 -8.86 -3.16
N THR A 168 14.40 -8.92 -3.91
CA THR A 168 15.65 -9.51 -3.42
C THR A 168 16.29 -8.66 -2.32
N GLY A 169 16.21 -7.34 -2.41
CA GLY A 169 16.63 -6.42 -1.35
C GLY A 169 15.84 -6.63 -0.06
N PHE A 170 14.51 -6.72 -0.13
CA PHE A 170 13.69 -7.03 1.04
C PHE A 170 13.98 -8.43 1.61
N LYS A 171 14.18 -9.46 0.76
CA LYS A 171 14.61 -10.79 1.22
C LYS A 171 15.94 -10.74 1.97
N ASN A 172 16.90 -9.95 1.50
CA ASN A 172 18.17 -9.74 2.19
C ASN A 172 17.96 -9.01 3.53
N LEU A 173 17.08 -8.00 3.59
CA LEU A 173 16.75 -7.34 4.86
C LEU A 173 16.15 -8.32 5.88
N ILE A 174 15.23 -9.18 5.44
CA ILE A 174 14.56 -10.17 6.30
C ILE A 174 15.54 -11.25 6.79
N THR A 175 16.45 -11.72 5.93
CA THR A 175 17.29 -12.89 6.22
C THR A 175 18.67 -12.55 6.78
N ARG A 176 19.27 -11.43 6.35
CA ARG A 176 20.68 -11.09 6.62
C ARG A 176 20.87 -9.93 7.61
N ASN A 177 19.95 -8.97 7.67
CA ASN A 177 20.11 -7.77 8.51
C ASN A 177 19.44 -7.88 9.89
N GLY A 178 19.64 -9.02 10.56
CA GLY A 178 19.07 -9.26 11.89
C GLY A 178 17.54 -9.15 11.93
N ASP A 179 16.98 -8.84 13.09
CA ASP A 179 15.54 -8.63 13.29
C ASP A 179 15.09 -7.24 12.83
N PHE A 180 15.25 -6.94 11.52
CA PHE A 180 14.86 -5.63 10.97
C PHE A 180 13.35 -5.39 11.07
N ILE A 181 12.52 -6.45 10.97
CA ILE A 181 11.08 -6.36 11.24
C ILE A 181 10.85 -5.90 12.68
N GLY A 182 11.55 -6.50 13.66
CA GLY A 182 11.51 -6.06 15.06
C GLY A 182 11.97 -4.62 15.24
N THR A 183 12.98 -4.16 14.50
CA THR A 183 13.38 -2.74 14.47
C THR A 183 12.24 -1.85 13.98
N LEU A 184 11.60 -2.17 12.85
CA LEU A 184 10.46 -1.38 12.36
C LEU A 184 9.28 -1.40 13.34
N MET A 185 9.03 -2.51 14.04
CA MET A 185 8.03 -2.58 15.11
C MET A 185 8.37 -1.65 16.29
N ARG A 186 9.65 -1.51 16.66
CA ARG A 186 10.10 -0.52 17.66
C ARG A 186 9.90 0.91 17.17
N VAL A 187 10.15 1.18 15.87
CA VAL A 187 9.84 2.48 15.26
C VAL A 187 8.35 2.78 15.32
N LEU A 188 7.47 1.80 15.10
CA LEU A 188 6.02 2.01 15.27
C LEU A 188 5.63 2.43 16.69
N GLN A 189 6.39 1.98 17.70
CA GLN A 189 6.14 2.25 19.11
C GLN A 189 6.63 3.63 19.58
N HIS A 190 7.80 4.05 19.11
CA HIS A 190 8.50 5.24 19.66
C HIS A 190 8.86 6.31 18.62
N GLY A 191 8.67 6.03 17.33
CA GLY A 191 9.06 6.94 16.26
C GLY A 191 8.14 8.15 16.12
N SER A 192 8.61 9.15 15.37
CA SER A 192 7.77 10.27 14.92
C SER A 192 6.61 9.78 14.05
N TYR A 193 5.57 10.60 13.88
CA TYR A 193 4.45 10.29 12.97
C TYR A 193 4.96 9.91 11.57
N GLN A 194 5.94 10.66 11.04
CA GLN A 194 6.54 10.39 9.74
C GLN A 194 7.24 9.02 9.70
N SER A 195 8.11 8.74 10.68
CA SER A 195 8.85 7.47 10.75
C SER A 195 7.93 6.27 10.93
N ARG A 196 6.89 6.40 11.76
CA ARG A 196 5.85 5.38 11.91
C ARG A 196 5.12 5.13 10.60
N GLY A 197 4.86 6.17 9.81
CA GLY A 197 4.29 6.07 8.48
C GLY A 197 5.16 5.26 7.52
N TYR A 198 6.44 5.61 7.39
CA TYR A 198 7.39 4.87 6.53
C TYR A 198 7.63 3.44 7.01
N ALA A 199 7.76 3.22 8.32
CA ALA A 199 7.89 1.89 8.91
C ALA A 199 6.67 1.01 8.59
N THR A 200 5.45 1.56 8.65
CA THR A 200 4.22 0.82 8.30
C THR A 200 4.24 0.39 6.83
N LEU A 201 4.67 1.28 5.94
CA LEU A 201 4.74 1.00 4.50
C LEU A 201 5.81 -0.05 4.16
N LEU A 202 6.98 0.05 4.78
CA LEU A 202 8.04 -0.95 4.64
C LEU A 202 7.63 -2.30 5.22
N LEU A 203 7.01 -2.34 6.40
CA LEU A 203 6.48 -3.57 6.98
C LEU A 203 5.47 -4.23 6.04
N LYS A 204 4.53 -3.46 5.47
CA LYS A 204 3.59 -3.98 4.48
C LYS A 204 4.32 -4.64 3.30
N SER A 205 5.35 -4.01 2.73
CA SER A 205 6.14 -4.59 1.63
C SER A 205 6.94 -5.81 2.06
N MET A 206 7.44 -5.86 3.29
CA MET A 206 8.20 -7.01 3.80
C MET A 206 7.29 -8.22 4.06
N TYR A 207 6.08 -8.01 4.59
CA TYR A 207 5.15 -9.11 4.86
C TYR A 207 4.52 -9.70 3.60
N GLU A 208 4.43 -8.94 2.49
CA GLU A 208 4.01 -9.48 1.18
C GLU A 208 4.93 -10.61 0.66
N ILE A 209 6.16 -10.68 1.17
CA ILE A 209 7.18 -11.64 0.72
C ILE A 209 7.75 -12.48 1.86
N ALA A 210 7.27 -12.28 3.08
CA ALA A 210 7.76 -12.98 4.26
C ALA A 210 7.36 -14.46 4.23
N ASP A 211 8.18 -15.30 4.84
CA ASP A 211 7.83 -16.72 5.01
C ASP A 211 6.58 -16.84 5.90
N PRO A 212 5.59 -17.69 5.54
CA PRO A 212 4.40 -17.95 6.34
C PRO A 212 4.66 -18.24 7.82
N ILE A 213 5.82 -18.83 8.17
CA ILE A 213 6.23 -19.11 9.55
C ILE A 213 6.31 -17.81 10.39
N TYR A 214 6.82 -16.71 9.80
CA TYR A 214 6.84 -15.41 10.49
C TYR A 214 5.44 -14.85 10.69
N MET A 215 4.56 -15.02 9.70
CA MET A 215 3.18 -14.54 9.76
C MET A 215 2.38 -15.27 10.85
N MET A 216 2.61 -16.58 11.05
CA MET A 216 1.91 -17.37 12.07
C MET A 216 2.31 -17.02 13.51
N ASN A 217 3.52 -16.49 13.71
CA ASN A 217 4.12 -16.26 15.03
C ASN A 217 4.08 -14.81 15.51
N MET A 218 3.17 -14.00 14.96
CA MET A 218 2.94 -12.62 15.42
C MET A 218 2.54 -12.56 16.90
N ARG A 219 3.08 -11.61 17.65
CA ARG A 219 2.73 -11.36 19.06
C ARG A 219 1.66 -10.28 19.19
N VAL A 220 0.97 -10.25 20.34
CA VAL A 220 -0.11 -9.27 20.59
C VAL A 220 0.44 -7.85 20.56
N GLU A 221 1.64 -7.62 21.11
CA GLU A 221 2.28 -6.30 21.17
C GLU A 221 2.56 -5.73 19.78
N GLN A 222 2.84 -6.60 18.79
CA GLN A 222 3.03 -6.18 17.39
C GLN A 222 1.70 -5.75 16.76
N PHE A 223 0.60 -6.45 17.06
CA PHE A 223 -0.73 -6.00 16.65
C PHE A 223 -1.12 -4.67 17.30
N VAL A 224 -0.79 -4.47 18.58
CA VAL A 224 -1.00 -3.18 19.27
C VAL A 224 -0.34 -2.03 18.50
N GLN A 225 0.91 -2.20 18.04
CA GLN A 225 1.58 -1.16 17.28
C GLN A 225 0.89 -0.85 15.94
N ILE A 226 0.42 -1.88 15.22
CA ILE A 226 -0.31 -1.69 13.95
C ILE A 226 -1.66 -1.02 14.20
N VAL A 227 -2.36 -1.39 15.27
CA VAL A 227 -3.64 -0.78 15.67
C VAL A 227 -3.44 0.69 16.06
N ASN A 228 -2.36 1.03 16.76
CA ASN A 228 -2.04 2.41 17.11
C ASN A 228 -1.82 3.29 15.86
N VAL A 229 -1.26 2.76 14.77
CA VAL A 229 -1.15 3.51 13.50
C VAL A 229 -2.52 3.91 12.95
N LEU A 230 -3.53 3.04 13.10
CA LEU A 230 -4.91 3.35 12.71
C LEU A 230 -5.57 4.35 13.66
N SER A 231 -5.40 4.15 14.96
CA SER A 231 -5.94 5.02 16.00
C SER A 231 -5.41 6.45 15.88
N ASP A 232 -4.10 6.59 15.64
CA ASP A 232 -3.43 7.89 15.60
C ASP A 232 -3.62 8.63 14.27
N GLN A 233 -4.20 7.97 13.27
CA GLN A 233 -4.51 8.53 11.94
C GLN A 233 -3.34 9.27 11.29
N ILE A 234 -2.14 8.68 11.39
CA ILE A 234 -0.86 9.27 10.98
C ILE A 234 -0.90 9.87 9.58
N SER A 235 -1.38 9.09 8.62
CA SER A 235 -1.65 9.53 7.24
C SER A 235 -2.58 8.51 6.58
N GLN A 236 -3.31 8.94 5.55
CA GLN A 236 -4.19 8.03 4.79
C GLN A 236 -3.41 6.84 4.21
N GLN A 237 -2.20 7.08 3.73
CA GLN A 237 -1.35 6.03 3.15
C GLN A 237 -0.90 5.01 4.22
N ALA A 238 -0.52 5.49 5.41
CA ALA A 238 -0.16 4.62 6.52
C ALA A 238 -1.37 3.82 7.02
N SER A 239 -2.56 4.44 7.12
CA SER A 239 -3.79 3.73 7.51
C SER A 239 -4.16 2.63 6.52
N ILE A 240 -4.06 2.90 5.21
CA ILE A 240 -4.30 1.88 4.18
C ILE A 240 -3.28 0.74 4.32
N ALA A 241 -2.00 1.04 4.50
CA ALA A 241 -0.97 0.02 4.66
C ALA A 241 -1.18 -0.83 5.93
N ALA A 242 -1.53 -0.22 7.06
CA ALA A 242 -1.85 -0.92 8.30
C ALA A 242 -3.08 -1.83 8.15
N LEU A 243 -4.13 -1.37 7.45
CA LEU A 243 -5.29 -2.22 7.14
C LEU A 243 -4.93 -3.38 6.22
N GLN A 244 -4.11 -3.16 5.18
CA GLN A 244 -3.62 -4.23 4.28
C GLN A 244 -2.86 -5.28 5.09
N LEU A 245 -1.92 -4.83 5.92
CA LEU A 245 -1.11 -5.69 6.77
C LEU A 245 -1.98 -6.53 7.72
N MET A 246 -2.97 -5.93 8.39
CA MET A 246 -3.87 -6.69 9.26
C MET A 246 -4.74 -7.70 8.50
N ILE A 247 -5.26 -7.34 7.32
CA ILE A 247 -6.06 -8.25 6.47
C ILE A 247 -5.24 -9.45 6.01
N GLU A 248 -3.94 -9.25 5.76
CA GLU A 248 -3.00 -10.30 5.35
C GLU A 248 -2.57 -11.18 6.52
N LEU A 249 -2.35 -10.61 7.71
CA LEU A 249 -1.87 -11.35 8.89
C LEU A 249 -2.98 -12.10 9.66
N CYS A 250 -4.19 -11.57 9.75
CA CYS A 250 -5.28 -12.14 10.56
C CYS A 250 -5.73 -13.56 10.16
N PRO A 251 -5.70 -13.97 8.87
CA PRO A 251 -6.01 -15.35 8.48
C PRO A 251 -5.08 -16.41 9.05
N TRP A 252 -3.85 -16.05 9.44
CA TRP A 252 -2.83 -16.99 9.90
C TRP A 252 -2.95 -17.34 11.38
N GLY A 253 -2.89 -18.62 11.71
CA GLY A 253 -2.85 -19.12 13.09
C GLY A 253 -3.93 -18.52 14.01
N ARG A 254 -3.50 -18.01 15.17
CA ARG A 254 -4.37 -17.33 16.16
C ARG A 254 -4.35 -15.80 16.03
N ASN A 255 -3.85 -15.26 14.92
CA ASN A 255 -3.67 -13.82 14.77
C ASN A 255 -4.96 -13.02 14.87
N LYS A 256 -6.08 -13.55 14.38
CA LYS A 256 -7.38 -12.89 14.56
C LYS A 256 -7.73 -12.63 16.03
N VAL A 257 -7.42 -13.56 16.94
CA VAL A 257 -7.68 -13.40 18.37
C VAL A 257 -6.72 -12.38 18.97
N LYS A 258 -5.43 -12.48 18.62
CA LYS A 258 -4.40 -11.51 19.05
C LYS A 258 -4.69 -10.08 18.58
N ALA A 259 -5.21 -9.92 17.36
CA ALA A 259 -5.63 -8.62 16.84
C ALA A 259 -6.84 -8.05 17.61
N VAL A 260 -7.79 -8.91 18.00
CA VAL A 260 -8.91 -8.51 18.86
C VAL A 260 -8.41 -8.13 20.26
N GLU A 261 -7.50 -8.91 20.85
CA GLU A 261 -6.86 -8.59 22.15
C GLU A 261 -6.10 -7.26 22.11
N ALA A 262 -5.53 -6.91 20.96
CA ALA A 262 -4.86 -5.63 20.72
C ALA A 262 -5.83 -4.44 20.52
N GLY A 263 -7.15 -4.62 20.65
CA GLY A 263 -8.14 -3.55 20.53
C GLY A 263 -8.49 -3.17 19.08
N ALA A 264 -8.22 -4.03 18.11
CA ALA A 264 -8.48 -3.72 16.71
C ALA A 264 -9.97 -3.46 16.43
N VAL A 265 -10.89 -4.17 17.11
CA VAL A 265 -12.33 -4.06 16.81
C VAL A 265 -12.86 -2.66 17.12
N GLU A 266 -12.51 -2.13 18.29
CA GLU A 266 -12.89 -0.81 18.76
C GLU A 266 -12.37 0.27 17.81
N VAL A 267 -11.08 0.25 17.47
CA VAL A 267 -10.47 1.21 16.55
C VAL A 267 -11.11 1.14 15.15
N LEU A 268 -11.41 -0.06 14.64
CA LEU A 268 -12.06 -0.22 13.35
C LEU A 268 -13.49 0.35 13.33
N ILE A 269 -14.22 0.25 14.45
CA ILE A 269 -15.55 0.85 14.56
C ILE A 269 -15.45 2.37 14.51
N GLU A 270 -14.52 2.98 15.26
CA GLU A 270 -14.29 4.42 15.24
C GLU A 270 -13.88 4.93 13.85
N VAL A 271 -12.99 4.21 13.15
CA VAL A 271 -12.62 4.53 11.77
C VAL A 271 -13.84 4.50 10.83
N LEU A 272 -14.78 3.56 11.00
CA LEU A 272 -16.02 3.55 10.20
C LEU A 272 -16.97 4.71 10.55
N ILE A 273 -16.97 5.19 11.79
CA ILE A 273 -17.80 6.33 12.20
C ILE A 273 -17.27 7.60 11.54
N GLU A 274 -15.96 7.82 11.62
CA GLU A 274 -15.32 9.07 11.17
C GLU A 274 -15.09 9.13 9.66
N LYS A 275 -14.69 8.03 9.02
CA LYS A 275 -14.30 8.02 7.60
C LYS A 275 -15.46 7.65 6.69
N THR A 276 -15.56 8.34 5.55
CA THR A 276 -16.53 8.06 4.47
C THR A 276 -15.88 7.53 3.20
N GLU A 277 -14.55 7.52 3.15
CA GLU A 277 -13.78 7.06 2.00
C GLU A 277 -14.07 5.60 1.66
N LYS A 278 -14.44 5.35 0.41
CA LYS A 278 -14.88 4.03 -0.07
C LYS A 278 -13.86 2.93 0.22
N ARG A 279 -12.61 3.11 -0.21
CA ARG A 279 -11.54 2.10 -0.09
C ARG A 279 -11.26 1.75 1.37
N VAL A 280 -11.14 2.76 2.23
CA VAL A 280 -10.90 2.55 3.67
C VAL A 280 -12.07 1.79 4.30
N CYS A 281 -13.31 2.21 4.04
CA CYS A 281 -14.50 1.54 4.58
C CYS A 281 -14.59 0.07 4.12
N GLU A 282 -14.30 -0.23 2.85
CA GLU A 282 -14.28 -1.60 2.33
C GLU A 282 -13.27 -2.48 3.07
N MET A 283 -12.06 -1.96 3.29
CA MET A 283 -10.99 -2.67 4.00
C MET A 283 -11.33 -2.89 5.48
N VAL A 284 -11.87 -1.88 6.15
CA VAL A 284 -12.29 -2.00 7.54
C VAL A 284 -13.41 -3.04 7.70
N LEU A 285 -14.43 -3.01 6.82
CA LEU A 285 -15.48 -4.03 6.82
C LEU A 285 -14.94 -5.43 6.51
N MET A 286 -13.95 -5.53 5.63
CA MET A 286 -13.28 -6.80 5.34
C MET A 286 -12.55 -7.36 6.57
N LEU A 287 -11.82 -6.51 7.29
CA LEU A 287 -11.11 -6.91 8.50
C LEU A 287 -12.08 -7.26 9.64
N LEU A 288 -13.12 -6.45 9.87
CA LEU A 288 -14.17 -6.76 10.85
C LEU A 288 -14.88 -8.09 10.52
N ASP A 289 -15.15 -8.41 9.25
CA ASP A 289 -15.66 -9.73 8.82
C ASP A 289 -14.71 -10.85 9.22
N GLN A 290 -13.39 -10.67 9.08
CA GLN A 290 -12.41 -11.67 9.52
C GLN A 290 -12.38 -11.82 11.05
N LEU A 291 -12.36 -10.71 11.81
CA LEU A 291 -12.30 -10.72 13.27
C LEU A 291 -13.59 -11.31 13.88
N CYS A 292 -14.77 -11.04 13.30
CA CYS A 292 -16.04 -11.61 13.74
C CYS A 292 -16.20 -13.12 13.49
N ARG A 293 -15.20 -13.79 12.89
CA ARG A 293 -15.15 -15.25 12.79
C ARG A 293 -14.68 -15.94 14.07
N CYS A 294 -14.14 -15.21 15.04
CA CYS A 294 -13.88 -15.71 16.40
C CYS A 294 -14.91 -15.16 17.40
N ALA A 295 -15.05 -15.81 18.55
CA ALA A 295 -16.04 -15.43 19.56
C ALA A 295 -15.67 -14.10 20.23
N GLU A 296 -14.38 -13.89 20.47
CA GLU A 296 -13.77 -12.71 21.04
C GLU A 296 -14.06 -11.48 20.18
N GLY A 297 -13.89 -11.58 18.86
CA GLY A 297 -14.16 -10.48 17.93
C GLY A 297 -15.64 -10.10 17.89
N ARG A 298 -16.55 -11.08 17.94
CA ARG A 298 -18.00 -10.80 18.06
C ARG A 298 -18.33 -10.13 19.40
N ALA A 299 -17.75 -10.62 20.50
CA ALA A 299 -17.98 -10.06 21.82
C ALA A 299 -17.53 -8.59 21.88
N ARG A 300 -16.35 -8.27 21.34
CA ARG A 300 -15.85 -6.88 21.29
C ARG A 300 -16.70 -5.97 20.42
N LEU A 301 -17.19 -6.46 19.28
CA LEU A 301 -18.06 -5.67 18.42
C LEU A 301 -19.41 -5.38 19.10
N LEU A 302 -19.96 -6.34 19.84
CA LEU A 302 -21.22 -6.19 20.59
C LEU A 302 -21.06 -5.35 21.87
N SER A 303 -19.88 -5.34 22.50
CA SER A 303 -19.62 -4.47 23.65
C SER A 303 -19.47 -3.00 23.27
N HIS A 304 -19.18 -2.71 22.00
CA HIS A 304 -19.06 -1.35 21.51
C HIS A 304 -20.43 -0.76 21.17
N GLY A 305 -20.83 0.34 21.81
CA GLY A 305 -22.19 0.89 21.69
C GLY A 305 -22.61 1.29 20.27
N ALA A 306 -21.65 1.50 19.36
CA ALA A 306 -21.91 1.79 17.94
C ALA A 306 -21.69 0.59 17.00
N GLY A 307 -21.33 -0.60 17.50
CA GLY A 307 -20.83 -1.72 16.68
C GLY A 307 -21.84 -2.22 15.66
N ILE A 308 -23.04 -2.61 16.09
CA ILE A 308 -24.10 -3.08 15.17
C ILE A 308 -24.58 -1.93 14.28
N ALA A 309 -24.77 -0.75 14.87
CA ALA A 309 -25.30 0.43 14.18
C ALA A 309 -24.39 0.86 13.00
N VAL A 310 -23.07 0.94 13.20
CA VAL A 310 -22.14 1.37 12.16
C VAL A 310 -22.07 0.36 11.02
N VAL A 311 -22.06 -0.94 11.32
CA VAL A 311 -22.05 -2.01 10.31
C VAL A 311 -23.33 -1.95 9.48
N SER A 312 -24.49 -1.86 10.14
CA SER A 312 -25.80 -1.70 9.48
C SER A 312 -25.86 -0.45 8.60
N LYS A 313 -25.37 0.69 9.11
CA LYS A 313 -25.34 1.97 8.39
C LYS A 313 -24.53 1.88 7.10
N LYS A 314 -23.40 1.17 7.09
CA LYS A 314 -22.49 1.07 5.93
C LYS A 314 -23.00 0.12 4.84
N ILE A 315 -23.88 -0.82 5.16
CA ILE A 315 -24.54 -1.68 4.16
C ILE A 315 -25.37 -0.81 3.19
N LEU A 316 -25.17 -1.04 1.89
CA LEU A 316 -25.71 -0.27 0.75
C LEU A 316 -25.23 1.19 0.65
N ARG A 317 -24.25 1.62 1.46
CA ARG A 317 -23.72 3.01 1.44
C ARG A 317 -22.27 3.16 1.04
N VAL A 318 -21.51 2.06 0.96
CA VAL A 318 -20.09 2.07 0.61
C VAL A 318 -19.88 1.48 -0.78
N SER A 319 -20.20 0.19 -0.93
CA SER A 319 -20.09 -0.56 -2.19
C SER A 319 -20.79 -1.91 -2.10
N HIS A 320 -20.85 -2.66 -3.20
CA HIS A 320 -21.31 -4.05 -3.20
C HIS A 320 -20.44 -4.94 -2.30
N VAL A 321 -19.11 -4.80 -2.37
CA VAL A 321 -18.17 -5.55 -1.53
C VAL A 321 -18.36 -5.20 -0.06
N GLY A 322 -18.46 -3.91 0.28
CA GLY A 322 -18.73 -3.46 1.64
C GLY A 322 -20.06 -3.99 2.17
N SER A 323 -21.10 -4.01 1.34
CA SER A 323 -22.42 -4.55 1.70
C SER A 323 -22.37 -6.06 1.95
N GLU A 324 -21.64 -6.81 1.11
CA GLU A 324 -21.42 -8.24 1.32
C GLU A 324 -20.70 -8.52 2.65
N ARG A 325 -19.65 -7.76 2.97
CA ARG A 325 -18.91 -7.89 4.23
C ARG A 325 -19.78 -7.51 5.43
N GLY A 326 -20.53 -6.41 5.36
CA GLY A 326 -21.47 -6.01 6.40
C GLY A 326 -22.53 -7.08 6.68
N VAL A 327 -23.14 -7.65 5.64
CA VAL A 327 -24.11 -8.76 5.81
C VAL A 327 -23.44 -10.00 6.39
N LYS A 328 -22.18 -10.32 6.03
CA LYS A 328 -21.43 -11.43 6.63
C LYS A 328 -21.17 -11.23 8.13
N ILE A 329 -20.78 -10.01 8.55
CA ILE A 329 -20.63 -9.66 9.96
C ILE A 329 -21.94 -9.90 10.71
N LEU A 330 -23.05 -9.35 10.21
CA LEU A 330 -24.38 -9.55 10.80
C LEU A 330 -24.79 -11.03 10.82
N THR A 331 -24.48 -11.79 9.77
CA THR A 331 -24.72 -13.25 9.74
C THR A 331 -23.99 -13.95 10.88
N SER A 332 -22.72 -13.59 11.11
CA SER A 332 -21.91 -14.18 12.19
C SER A 332 -22.50 -13.91 13.56
N ILE A 333 -22.92 -12.67 13.82
CA ILE A 333 -23.59 -12.27 15.06
C ILE A 333 -24.92 -13.01 15.21
N SER A 334 -25.77 -13.00 14.19
CA SER A 334 -27.10 -13.61 14.24
C SER A 334 -27.06 -15.12 14.44
N ARG A 335 -26.00 -15.81 13.99
CA ARG A 335 -25.87 -17.26 14.17
C ARG A 335 -25.25 -17.64 15.52
N PHE A 336 -24.29 -16.87 16.01
CA PHE A 336 -23.43 -17.31 17.12
C PHE A 336 -23.50 -16.43 18.38
N SER A 337 -24.22 -15.31 18.34
CA SER A 337 -24.29 -14.34 19.44
C SER A 337 -25.67 -13.68 19.57
N ALA A 338 -26.72 -14.30 19.03
CA ALA A 338 -28.09 -13.79 19.05
C ALA A 338 -28.79 -13.98 20.41
N THR A 339 -28.46 -13.15 21.39
CA THR A 339 -29.23 -13.03 22.63
C THR A 339 -30.45 -12.13 22.42
N SER A 340 -31.44 -12.18 23.32
CA SER A 340 -32.62 -11.32 23.23
C SER A 340 -32.24 -9.83 23.15
N ASN A 341 -31.30 -9.38 23.96
CA ASN A 341 -30.81 -8.00 23.95
C ASN A 341 -30.18 -7.61 22.60
N VAL A 342 -29.35 -8.50 22.02
CA VAL A 342 -28.73 -8.26 20.71
C VAL A 342 -29.79 -8.18 19.62
N LEU A 343 -30.80 -9.05 19.64
CA LEU A 343 -31.88 -9.03 18.64
C LEU A 343 -32.76 -7.79 18.75
N GLN A 344 -32.98 -7.28 19.96
CA GLN A 344 -33.67 -6.00 20.19
C GLN A 344 -32.83 -4.83 19.71
N GLU A 345 -31.53 -4.80 20.01
CA GLU A 345 -30.62 -3.76 19.53
C GLU A 345 -30.59 -3.73 17.99
N MET A 346 -30.43 -4.90 17.34
CA MET A 346 -30.47 -5.03 15.88
C MET A 346 -31.76 -4.45 15.28
N MET A 347 -32.89 -4.64 15.96
CA MET A 347 -34.17 -4.06 15.55
C MET A 347 -34.17 -2.53 15.68
N VAL A 348 -33.77 -1.99 16.85
CA VAL A 348 -33.74 -0.55 17.14
C VAL A 348 -32.80 0.21 16.20
N VAL A 349 -31.62 -0.34 15.91
CA VAL A 349 -30.64 0.30 15.00
C VAL A 349 -30.94 0.06 13.52
N GLY A 350 -32.08 -0.55 13.20
CA GLY A 350 -32.61 -0.68 11.84
C GLY A 350 -31.93 -1.76 10.99
N VAL A 351 -31.34 -2.79 11.59
CA VAL A 351 -30.75 -3.93 10.86
C VAL A 351 -31.81 -4.65 10.02
N VAL A 352 -32.99 -4.90 10.58
CA VAL A 352 -34.07 -5.64 9.89
C VAL A 352 -34.50 -4.90 8.63
N THR A 353 -34.76 -3.60 8.75
CA THR A 353 -35.02 -2.70 7.62
C THR A 353 -33.92 -2.78 6.57
N LYS A 354 -32.65 -2.73 7.01
CA LYS A 354 -31.51 -2.81 6.10
C LYS A 354 -31.44 -4.14 5.34
N LEU A 355 -31.69 -5.26 6.01
CA LEU A 355 -31.70 -6.59 5.39
C LEU A 355 -32.83 -6.73 4.36
N CYS A 356 -34.03 -6.22 4.65
CA CYS A 356 -35.12 -6.17 3.67
C CYS A 356 -34.74 -5.36 2.43
N LEU A 357 -34.09 -4.20 2.61
CA LEU A 357 -33.60 -3.38 1.49
C LEU A 357 -32.56 -4.12 0.64
N VAL A 358 -31.67 -4.92 1.26
CA VAL A 358 -30.69 -5.76 0.53
C VAL A 358 -31.37 -6.76 -0.41
N LEU A 359 -32.58 -7.25 -0.07
CA LEU A 359 -33.32 -8.16 -0.94
C LEU A 359 -33.86 -7.45 -2.20
N GLN A 360 -34.20 -6.17 -2.07
CA GLN A 360 -34.84 -5.37 -3.13
C GLN A 360 -33.83 -4.81 -4.14
N VAL A 361 -32.70 -4.31 -3.67
CA VAL A 361 -31.69 -3.66 -4.52
C VAL A 361 -30.82 -4.68 -5.26
N ASP A 362 -30.07 -4.22 -6.26
CA ASP A 362 -29.12 -5.08 -6.94
C ASP A 362 -27.94 -5.43 -6.00
N CYS A 363 -27.87 -6.71 -5.65
CA CYS A 363 -26.92 -7.28 -4.70
C CYS A 363 -26.63 -8.71 -5.12
N SER A 364 -25.43 -9.20 -4.81
CA SER A 364 -25.05 -10.56 -5.20
C SER A 364 -26.05 -11.59 -4.65
N PRO A 365 -26.36 -12.67 -5.40
CA PRO A 365 -27.28 -13.70 -4.93
C PRO A 365 -26.87 -14.29 -3.57
N LYS A 366 -25.55 -14.47 -3.34
CA LYS A 366 -25.00 -14.95 -2.07
C LYS A 366 -25.29 -13.99 -0.91
N THR A 367 -25.22 -12.68 -1.15
CA THR A 367 -25.56 -11.66 -0.15
C THR A 367 -27.04 -11.67 0.18
N LYS A 368 -27.90 -11.77 -0.85
CA LYS A 368 -29.36 -11.86 -0.67
C LYS A 368 -29.76 -13.11 0.10
N GLU A 369 -29.18 -14.27 -0.21
CA GLU A 369 -29.46 -15.51 0.52
C GLU A 369 -29.07 -15.42 2.00
N LYS A 370 -27.91 -14.87 2.34
CA LYS A 370 -27.54 -14.61 3.73
C LYS A 370 -28.50 -13.66 4.44
N ALA A 371 -28.95 -12.59 3.76
CA ALA A 371 -29.93 -11.67 4.34
C ALA A 371 -31.28 -12.37 4.61
N LYS A 372 -31.76 -13.21 3.67
CA LYS A 372 -32.97 -14.02 3.88
C LYS A 372 -32.82 -14.98 5.05
N GLU A 373 -31.67 -15.63 5.16
CA GLU A 373 -31.37 -16.57 6.24
C GLU A 373 -31.46 -15.89 7.62
N ILE A 374 -30.83 -14.72 7.78
CA ILE A 374 -30.89 -13.96 9.04
C ILE A 374 -32.34 -13.62 9.39
N LEU A 375 -33.12 -13.12 8.42
CA LEU A 375 -34.53 -12.75 8.62
C LEU A 375 -35.40 -13.95 9.00
N ARG A 376 -35.17 -15.13 8.40
CA ARG A 376 -35.88 -16.37 8.73
C ARG A 376 -35.52 -16.86 10.13
N LEU A 377 -34.22 -16.87 10.45
CA LEU A 377 -33.68 -17.39 11.70
C LEU A 377 -34.32 -16.72 12.93
N HIS A 378 -34.59 -15.41 12.84
CA HIS A 378 -35.14 -14.62 13.96
C HIS A 378 -36.55 -14.07 13.69
N SER A 379 -37.29 -14.72 12.78
CA SER A 379 -38.63 -14.29 12.36
C SER A 379 -39.63 -14.19 13.51
N THR A 380 -39.52 -15.02 14.53
CA THR A 380 -40.38 -14.99 15.74
C THR A 380 -40.24 -13.70 16.53
N VAL A 381 -39.06 -13.06 16.50
CA VAL A 381 -38.77 -11.83 17.22
C VAL A 381 -39.07 -10.59 16.37
N TRP A 382 -38.83 -10.67 15.06
CA TRP A 382 -38.86 -9.49 14.19
C TRP A 382 -40.12 -9.31 13.35
N LYS A 383 -40.76 -10.38 12.87
CA LYS A 383 -41.77 -10.32 11.78
C LYS A 383 -42.93 -9.35 12.04
N ASN A 384 -43.35 -9.18 13.30
CA ASN A 384 -44.46 -8.31 13.68
C ASN A 384 -44.01 -7.08 14.49
N SER A 385 -42.72 -6.73 14.41
CA SER A 385 -42.21 -5.57 15.13
C SER A 385 -42.72 -4.26 14.51
N SER A 386 -43.12 -3.33 15.38
CA SER A 386 -43.50 -1.96 15.00
C SER A 386 -42.34 -1.14 14.42
N CYS A 387 -41.10 -1.58 14.62
CA CYS A 387 -39.91 -0.92 14.08
C CYS A 387 -39.69 -1.23 12.58
N ILE A 388 -40.42 -2.19 12.00
CA ILE A 388 -40.34 -2.49 10.57
C ILE A 388 -41.37 -1.65 9.82
N PRO A 389 -40.94 -0.82 8.84
CA PRO A 389 -41.88 -0.11 7.98
C PRO A 389 -42.85 -1.07 7.29
N VAL A 390 -44.14 -0.75 7.28
CA VAL A 390 -45.21 -1.63 6.74
C VAL A 390 -44.93 -2.07 5.29
N HIS A 391 -44.36 -1.19 4.47
CA HIS A 391 -44.01 -1.50 3.08
C HIS A 391 -42.89 -2.55 2.93
N LEU A 392 -42.12 -2.83 3.99
CA LEU A 392 -41.07 -3.86 4.01
C LEU A 392 -41.57 -5.22 4.52
N LEU A 393 -42.76 -5.28 5.12
CA LEU A 393 -43.33 -6.54 5.65
C LEU A 393 -43.61 -7.56 4.53
N SER A 394 -44.00 -7.10 3.34
CA SER A 394 -44.21 -7.96 2.18
C SER A 394 -42.93 -8.61 1.65
N PHE A 395 -41.77 -8.03 1.97
CA PHE A 395 -40.45 -8.55 1.58
C PHE A 395 -39.82 -9.44 2.65
N TYR A 396 -40.48 -9.56 3.81
CA TYR A 396 -40.06 -10.49 4.84
C TYR A 396 -40.22 -11.92 4.30
N PRO A 397 -39.17 -12.77 4.32
CA PRO A 397 -39.29 -14.13 3.80
C PRO A 397 -40.41 -14.89 4.50
N SER A 398 -41.27 -15.55 3.73
CA SER A 398 -42.19 -16.56 4.25
C SER A 398 -41.36 -17.61 4.99
N SER A 399 -41.82 -17.94 6.20
CA SER A 399 -41.24 -18.95 7.09
C SER A 399 -41.21 -20.32 6.44
#